data_AF-A0AAD6HM76-F1
#
_entry.id   AF-A0AAD6HM76-F1
#
_cell.length_a   1.000
_cell.length_b   1.000
_cell.length_c   1.000
_cell.angle_alpha   90.00
_cell.angle_beta   90.00
_cell.angle_gamma   90.00
#
_symmetry.space_group_name_H-M   'P 1'
#
loop_
_entity.id
_entity.type
_entity.pdbx_description
1 polymer ?
#
loop_
_entity_poly.entity_id
_entity_poly.type
_entity_poly.pdbx_seq_one_letter_code
_entity_poly.pdbx_strand_id
1 'polypeptide(L)'
;MPEIPCTVCPEVPVFLKTCVSYYHYLARGQIDLVHPSYKKNSDGEIIVTHGEVFCRVHDCKNGRSPLISTSTLRGHLQAHGHVVEQAKNGRLNKAEQNAVMQWFEHLMESYESKKNGHGHDHDHEKKCEVEEQEDSEDTNEEDSDSEEPASEQEDEEEAEDGYQCY
;
A
#
# COMPACT_ATOMS: atom_id res chain seq x y z
N MET A 1 -16.56 16.92 19.35
CA MET A 1 -15.93 16.19 18.23
C MET A 1 -15.35 14.92 18.83
N PRO A 2 -15.67 13.72 18.33
CA PRO A 2 -15.05 12.51 18.85
C PRO A 2 -13.56 12.55 18.53
N GLU A 3 -12.73 12.53 19.57
CA GLU A 3 -11.29 12.37 19.41
C GLU A 3 -11.06 10.98 18.81
N ILE A 4 -10.48 10.93 17.61
CA ILE A 4 -10.08 9.67 16.99
C ILE A 4 -8.87 9.19 17.80
N PRO A 5 -9.01 8.14 18.61
CA PRO A 5 -7.91 7.72 19.43
C PRO A 5 -6.86 7.15 18.47
N CYS A 6 -5.63 7.67 18.57
CA CYS A 6 -4.48 7.28 17.76
C CYS A 6 -4.04 5.87 18.20
N THR A 7 -4.86 4.85 17.97
CA THR A 7 -4.80 3.67 18.85
C THR A 7 -3.76 2.64 18.50
N VAL A 8 -3.28 2.55 17.26
CA VAL A 8 -2.16 1.65 16.95
C VAL A 8 -1.48 2.12 15.68
N CYS A 9 -0.18 2.41 15.75
CA CYS A 9 0.64 2.52 14.54
C CYS A 9 0.90 1.10 14.02
N PRO A 10 0.40 0.71 12.84
CA PRO A 10 0.69 -0.60 12.29
C PRO A 10 2.19 -0.77 12.07
N GLU A 11 2.70 -1.97 12.36
CA GLU A 11 4.05 -2.36 12.03
C GLU A 11 4.22 -2.36 10.51
N VAL A 12 5.10 -1.47 10.04
CA VAL A 12 5.38 -1.35 8.61
C VAL A 12 6.53 -2.29 8.24
N PRO A 13 6.30 -3.30 7.37
CA PRO A 13 7.38 -4.13 6.86
C PRO A 13 8.48 -3.26 6.23
N VAL A 14 9.74 -3.57 6.50
CA VAL A 14 10.89 -2.74 6.08
C VAL A 14 10.86 -2.44 4.58
N PHE A 15 10.53 -3.43 3.74
CA PHE A 15 10.49 -3.26 2.29
C PHE A 15 9.32 -2.39 1.79
N LEU A 16 8.29 -2.15 2.62
CA LEU A 16 7.18 -1.25 2.30
C LEU A 16 7.43 0.18 2.74
N LYS A 17 8.51 0.46 3.49
CA LYS A 17 8.83 1.82 3.94
C LYS A 17 9.08 2.80 2.81
N THR A 18 9.46 2.32 1.63
CA THR A 18 9.69 3.12 0.42
C THR A 18 8.50 3.10 -0.54
N CYS A 19 7.43 2.36 -0.24
CA CYS A 19 6.26 2.23 -1.11
C CYS A 19 5.24 3.33 -0.77
N VAL A 20 5.16 4.36 -1.62
CA VAL A 20 4.24 5.51 -1.43
C VAL A 20 2.78 5.05 -1.39
N SER A 21 2.40 4.12 -2.28
CA SER A 21 1.05 3.54 -2.33
C SER A 21 0.63 2.84 -1.04
N TYR A 22 1.59 2.28 -0.28
CA TYR A 22 1.31 1.68 1.02
C TYR A 22 0.90 2.73 2.07
N TYR A 23 1.56 3.89 2.09
CA TYR A 23 1.16 4.97 3.00
C TYR A 23 -0.19 5.59 2.62
N HIS A 24 -0.47 5.71 1.32
CA HIS A 24 -1.81 6.10 0.88
C HIS A 24 -2.87 5.08 1.29
N TYR A 25 -2.57 3.78 1.21
CA TYR A 25 -3.42 2.72 1.74
C TYR A 25 -3.71 2.90 3.24
N LEU A 26 -2.68 3.18 4.05
CA LEU A 26 -2.86 3.42 5.50
C LEU A 26 -3.70 4.67 5.80
N ALA A 27 -3.48 5.75 5.06
CA ALA A 27 -4.21 7.01 5.24
C ALA A 27 -5.68 6.88 4.78
N ARG A 28 -5.92 6.30 3.59
CA ARG A 28 -7.26 6.16 3.01
C ARG A 28 -8.07 5.06 3.69
N GLY A 29 -7.43 3.99 4.16
CA GLY A 29 -8.07 2.89 4.89
C GLY A 29 -8.91 3.33 6.08
N GLN A 30 -8.48 4.41 6.76
CA GLN A 30 -9.18 4.94 7.92
C GLN A 30 -10.38 5.84 7.56
N ILE A 31 -10.45 6.30 6.31
CA ILE A 31 -11.38 7.33 5.88
C ILE A 31 -12.44 6.70 4.97
N ASP A 32 -12.04 6.28 3.77
CA ASP A 32 -12.96 5.97 2.67
C ASP A 32 -12.43 4.96 1.65
N LEU A 33 -11.34 4.24 1.93
CA LEU A 33 -10.83 3.22 1.02
C LEU A 33 -11.84 2.07 0.86
N VAL A 34 -12.34 1.88 -0.35
CA VAL A 34 -13.18 0.74 -0.70
C VAL A 34 -12.28 -0.44 -1.06
N HIS A 35 -12.12 -1.38 -0.11
CA HIS A 35 -11.31 -2.56 -0.33
C HIS A 35 -12.00 -3.54 -1.30
N PRO A 36 -11.24 -4.16 -2.22
CA PRO A 36 -11.76 -5.27 -3.03
C PRO A 36 -11.98 -6.50 -2.15
N SER A 37 -12.90 -7.36 -2.56
CA SER A 37 -13.13 -8.67 -1.92
C SER A 37 -11.83 -9.46 -1.79
N TYR A 38 -11.73 -10.27 -0.72
CA TYR A 38 -10.57 -11.14 -0.53
C TYR A 38 -10.40 -12.10 -1.71
N LYS A 39 -9.17 -12.19 -2.21
CA LYS A 39 -8.78 -13.28 -3.11
C LYS A 39 -8.68 -14.58 -2.32
N LYS A 40 -9.01 -15.69 -2.96
CA LYS A 40 -8.91 -17.03 -2.38
C LYS A 40 -7.96 -17.89 -3.20
N ASN A 41 -7.23 -18.78 -2.55
CA ASN A 41 -6.41 -19.79 -3.23
C ASN A 41 -7.29 -20.93 -3.77
N SER A 42 -6.66 -21.95 -4.37
CA SER A 42 -7.33 -23.16 -4.89
C SER A 42 -8.13 -23.92 -3.83
N ASP A 43 -7.70 -23.85 -2.58
CA ASP A 43 -8.32 -24.52 -1.44
C ASP A 43 -9.44 -23.68 -0.80
N GLY A 44 -9.72 -22.50 -1.37
CA GLY A 44 -10.77 -21.60 -0.90
C GLY A 44 -10.38 -20.76 0.32
N GLU A 45 -9.11 -20.79 0.73
CA GLU A 45 -8.58 -20.03 1.85
C GLU A 45 -8.31 -18.58 1.43
N ILE A 46 -8.56 -17.63 2.33
CA ILE A 46 -8.31 -16.21 2.09
C ILE A 46 -6.80 -15.95 2.02
N ILE A 47 -6.38 -15.31 0.92
CA ILE A 47 -5.02 -14.81 0.76
C ILE A 47 -4.96 -13.38 1.33
N VAL A 48 -4.16 -13.20 2.37
CA VAL A 48 -3.87 -11.89 2.97
C VAL A 48 -2.50 -11.41 2.48
N THR A 49 -2.45 -10.21 1.91
CA THR A 49 -1.20 -9.64 1.40
C THR A 49 -0.30 -9.18 2.55
N HIS A 50 1.03 -9.31 2.43
CA HIS A 50 1.95 -8.81 3.45
C HIS A 50 1.83 -7.29 3.62
N GLY A 51 1.81 -6.82 4.87
CA GLY A 51 1.56 -5.41 5.20
C GLY A 51 0.08 -5.04 5.28
N GLU A 52 -0.84 -5.92 4.90
CA GLU A 52 -2.27 -5.65 5.05
C GLU A 52 -2.67 -5.63 6.53
N VAL A 53 -3.46 -4.62 6.92
CA VAL A 53 -3.86 -4.39 8.33
C VAL A 53 -5.33 -4.04 8.54
N PHE A 54 -6.10 -3.78 7.48
CA PHE A 54 -7.55 -3.53 7.58
C PHE A 54 -8.37 -4.79 7.31
N CYS A 55 -9.42 -4.99 8.10
CA CYS A 55 -10.38 -6.07 7.88
C CYS A 55 -11.38 -5.68 6.79
N ARG A 56 -11.59 -6.55 5.80
CA ARG A 56 -12.54 -6.27 4.69
C ARG A 56 -13.91 -6.88 4.90
N VAL A 57 -14.17 -7.48 6.07
CA VAL A 57 -15.49 -8.01 6.41
C VAL A 57 -16.46 -6.85 6.64
N HIS A 58 -17.64 -6.93 6.04
CA HIS A 58 -18.67 -5.90 6.15
C HIS A 58 -19.02 -5.62 7.62
N ASP A 59 -19.21 -4.35 7.96
CA ASP A 59 -19.49 -3.86 9.32
C ASP A 59 -18.44 -4.22 10.41
N CYS A 60 -17.23 -4.66 10.03
CA CYS A 60 -16.17 -4.85 11.01
C CYS A 60 -15.57 -3.52 11.45
N LYS A 61 -15.46 -3.32 12.78
CA LYS A 61 -14.78 -2.15 13.36
C LYS A 61 -13.34 -1.97 12.87
N ASN A 62 -12.65 -3.07 12.60
CA ASN A 62 -11.27 -3.07 12.09
C ASN A 62 -11.21 -2.83 10.57
N GLY A 63 -12.34 -2.55 9.92
CA GLY A 63 -12.36 -2.15 8.51
C GLY A 63 -11.95 -0.70 8.28
N ARG A 64 -11.96 0.14 9.33
CA ARG A 64 -11.41 1.50 9.30
C ARG A 64 -10.38 1.78 10.40
N SER A 65 -10.14 0.81 11.28
CA SER A 65 -9.10 0.88 12.30
C SER A 65 -8.04 -0.17 11.99
N PRO A 66 -6.79 0.25 11.69
CA PRO A 66 -5.76 -0.71 11.31
C PRO A 66 -5.41 -1.60 12.51
N LEU A 67 -5.19 -2.88 12.23
CA LEU A 67 -4.58 -3.81 13.18
C LEU A 67 -3.07 -3.60 13.22
N ILE A 68 -2.43 -4.06 14.29
CA ILE A 68 -0.98 -3.84 14.48
C ILE A 68 -0.14 -4.50 13.39
N SER A 69 -0.57 -5.64 12.85
CA SER A 69 0.22 -6.43 11.91
C SER A 69 -0.66 -7.34 11.06
N THR A 70 -0.11 -7.83 9.95
CA THR A 70 -0.78 -8.80 9.09
C THR A 70 -1.08 -10.12 9.80
N SER A 71 -0.23 -10.58 10.72
CA SER A 71 -0.50 -11.78 11.52
C SER A 71 -1.73 -11.59 12.41
N THR A 72 -1.87 -10.41 13.01
CA THR A 72 -3.06 -10.03 13.80
C THR A 72 -4.31 -9.99 12.91
N LEU A 73 -4.21 -9.49 11.68
CA LEU A 73 -5.31 -9.54 10.72
C LEU A 73 -5.72 -10.98 10.37
N ARG A 74 -4.76 -11.89 10.15
CA ARG A 74 -5.08 -13.31 9.89
C ARG A 74 -5.84 -13.94 11.06
N GLY A 75 -5.36 -13.75 12.29
CA GLY A 75 -6.06 -14.24 13.49
C GLY A 75 -7.44 -13.60 13.67
N HIS A 76 -7.57 -12.31 13.35
CA HIS A 76 -8.84 -11.61 13.37
C HIS A 76 -9.84 -12.16 12.34
N LEU A 77 -9.40 -12.51 11.13
CA LEU A 77 -10.25 -13.12 10.11
C LEU A 77 -10.71 -14.53 10.50
N GLN A 78 -9.85 -15.30 11.19
CA GLN A 78 -10.26 -16.59 11.77
C GLN A 78 -11.38 -16.43 12.81
N ALA A 79 -11.37 -15.34 13.58
CA ALA A 79 -12.46 -15.02 14.51
C ALA A 79 -13.79 -14.67 13.79
N HIS A 80 -13.74 -14.23 12.53
CA HIS A 80 -14.90 -14.11 11.66
C HIS A 80 -15.36 -15.46 11.07
N GLY A 81 -14.65 -16.56 11.35
CA GLY A 81 -14.94 -17.89 10.81
C GLY A 81 -14.33 -18.14 9.42
N HIS A 82 -13.44 -17.27 8.95
CA HIS A 82 -12.75 -17.48 7.68
C HIS A 82 -11.55 -18.42 7.83
N VAL A 83 -11.36 -19.29 6.84
CA VAL A 83 -10.11 -20.03 6.67
C VAL A 83 -9.13 -19.14 5.91
N VAL A 84 -7.94 -18.96 6.48
CA VAL A 84 -6.91 -18.04 5.97
C VAL A 84 -5.69 -18.85 5.61
N GLU A 85 -5.11 -18.58 4.44
CA GLU A 85 -3.89 -19.22 3.96
C GLU A 85 -2.79 -19.07 5.01
N GLN A 86 -2.04 -20.13 5.26
CA GLN A 86 -0.90 -20.03 6.17
C GLN A 86 0.15 -19.07 5.63
N ALA A 87 0.74 -18.28 6.51
CA ALA A 87 1.83 -17.41 6.11
C ALA A 87 2.99 -18.29 5.63
N LYS A 88 3.57 -17.96 4.47
CA LYS A 88 4.82 -18.59 4.05
C LYS A 88 5.87 -18.30 5.12
N ASN A 89 6.47 -19.35 5.67
CA ASN A 89 7.54 -19.19 6.63
C ASN A 89 8.78 -18.64 5.93
N GLY A 90 9.44 -17.66 6.56
CA GLY A 90 10.70 -17.09 6.09
C GLY A 90 10.59 -15.68 5.53
N ARG A 91 11.74 -15.16 5.07
CA ARG A 91 11.82 -13.84 4.45
C ARG A 91 11.32 -13.91 3.01
N LEU A 92 10.46 -12.96 2.62
CA LEU A 92 10.06 -12.80 1.24
C LEU A 92 11.29 -12.50 0.37
N ASN A 93 11.38 -13.17 -0.78
CA ASN A 93 12.39 -12.83 -1.78
C ASN A 93 12.03 -11.51 -2.50
N LYS A 94 12.96 -10.95 -3.28
CA LYS A 94 12.76 -9.65 -3.93
C LYS A 94 11.57 -9.63 -4.89
N ALA A 95 11.33 -10.72 -5.62
CA ALA A 95 10.20 -10.81 -6.54
C ALA A 95 8.86 -10.81 -5.76
N GLU A 96 8.80 -11.51 -4.63
CA GLU A 96 7.62 -11.51 -3.76
C GLU A 96 7.38 -10.13 -3.13
N GLN A 97 8.43 -9.45 -2.67
CA GLN A 97 8.34 -8.07 -2.17
C GLN A 97 7.81 -7.11 -3.24
N ASN A 98 8.31 -7.21 -4.47
CA ASN A 98 7.85 -6.41 -5.60
C ASN A 98 6.38 -6.69 -5.94
N ALA A 99 5.96 -7.96 -5.92
CA ALA A 99 4.56 -8.33 -6.14
C ALA A 99 3.62 -7.74 -5.08
N VAL A 100 4.08 -7.66 -3.83
CA VAL A 100 3.33 -7.00 -2.75
C VAL A 100 3.22 -5.50 -2.99
N MET A 101 4.30 -4.82 -3.40
CA MET A 101 4.26 -3.38 -3.71
C MET A 101 3.31 -3.08 -4.87
N GLN A 102 3.40 -3.86 -5.96
CA GLN A 102 2.49 -3.75 -7.11
C GLN A 102 1.03 -3.97 -6.72
N TRP A 103 0.77 -4.84 -5.74
CA TRP A 103 -0.58 -5.02 -5.23
C TRP A 103 -1.15 -3.74 -4.59
N PHE A 104 -0.35 -3.02 -3.80
CA PHE A 104 -0.76 -1.73 -3.21
C PHE A 104 -0.92 -0.64 -4.27
N GLU A 105 -0.02 -0.59 -5.25
CA GLU A 105 -0.12 0.35 -6.39
C GLU A 105 -1.43 0.16 -7.15
N HIS A 106 -1.73 -1.08 -7.59
CA HIS A 106 -2.99 -1.37 -8.29
C HIS A 106 -4.23 -1.10 -7.41
N LEU A 107 -4.15 -1.36 -6.11
CA LEU A 107 -5.24 -1.05 -5.19
C LEU A 107 -5.54 0.45 -5.21
N MET A 108 -4.50 1.30 -5.13
CA MET A 108 -4.64 2.75 -5.11
C MET A 108 -5.09 3.31 -6.47
N GLU A 109 -4.53 2.83 -7.57
CA GLU A 109 -4.96 3.21 -8.93
C GLU A 109 -6.45 2.89 -9.16
N SER A 110 -6.91 1.73 -8.68
CA SER A 110 -8.32 1.34 -8.78
C SER A 110 -9.25 2.22 -7.93
N TYR A 111 -8.73 2.78 -6.84
CA TYR A 111 -9.47 3.69 -5.97
C TYR A 111 -9.58 5.07 -6.60
N GLU A 112 -8.51 5.60 -7.17
CA GLU A 112 -8.50 6.90 -7.84
C GLU A 112 -9.38 6.92 -9.08
N SER A 113 -9.32 5.87 -9.89
CA SER A 113 -10.19 5.69 -11.06
C SER A 113 -11.69 5.78 -10.72
N LYS A 114 -12.09 5.29 -9.55
CA LYS A 114 -13.49 5.34 -9.09
C LYS A 114 -13.92 6.73 -8.62
N LYS A 115 -13.01 7.56 -8.10
CA LYS A 115 -13.32 8.95 -7.73
C LYS A 115 -13.46 9.87 -8.93
N ASN A 116 -12.72 9.60 -10.01
CA ASN A 116 -12.68 10.48 -11.17
C ASN A 116 -13.76 10.15 -12.22
N GLY A 117 -14.47 9.03 -12.08
CA GLY A 117 -15.52 8.57 -13.00
C GLY A 117 -16.89 9.26 -12.88
N HIS A 118 -16.96 10.52 -12.42
CA HIS A 118 -18.19 11.32 -12.55
C HIS A 118 -18.23 11.97 -13.95
N GLY A 119 -18.21 11.10 -14.96
CA GLY A 119 -18.38 11.43 -16.37
C GLY A 119 -19.82 11.83 -16.62
N HIS A 120 -20.00 13.12 -16.83
CA HIS A 120 -21.19 13.79 -17.27
C HIS A 120 -21.65 13.20 -18.61
N ASP A 121 -22.68 12.34 -18.61
CA ASP A 121 -23.46 12.03 -19.80
C ASP A 121 -24.21 13.29 -20.24
N HIS A 122 -23.51 14.18 -20.92
CA HIS A 122 -24.14 15.23 -21.71
C HIS A 122 -23.87 14.92 -23.18
N ASP A 123 -24.80 14.15 -23.73
CA ASP A 123 -25.04 14.02 -25.16
C ASP A 123 -25.24 15.44 -25.73
N HIS A 124 -24.19 15.99 -26.33
CA HIS A 124 -24.32 17.10 -27.26
C HIS A 124 -23.40 16.87 -28.44
N GLU A 125 -23.94 16.12 -29.39
CA GLU A 125 -23.64 16.23 -30.81
C GLU A 125 -23.42 17.71 -31.19
N LYS A 126 -22.17 18.10 -31.47
CA LYS A 126 -21.87 19.23 -32.35
C LYS A 126 -20.48 19.11 -32.95
N LYS A 127 -20.50 18.58 -34.17
CA LYS A 127 -19.52 18.80 -35.23
C LYS A 127 -19.26 20.29 -35.41
N CYS A 128 -18.01 20.72 -35.25
CA CYS A 128 -17.44 21.86 -35.97
C CYS A 128 -15.95 21.57 -36.22
N GLU A 129 -15.66 21.36 -37.50
CA GLU A 129 -14.33 21.48 -38.12
C GLU A 129 -13.80 22.92 -37.98
N VAL A 130 -12.53 23.11 -38.35
CA VAL A 130 -11.76 24.35 -38.56
C VAL A 130 -10.83 24.70 -37.39
N GLU A 131 -9.56 25.06 -37.55
CA GLU A 131 -8.52 24.99 -38.59
C GLU A 131 -7.19 25.22 -37.84
N GLU A 132 -6.09 24.96 -38.54
CA GLU A 132 -4.69 25.18 -38.17
C GLU A 132 -4.42 26.52 -37.47
N GLN A 133 -3.57 26.52 -36.44
CA GLN A 133 -2.65 27.63 -36.26
C GLN A 133 -1.34 27.22 -35.58
N GLU A 134 -0.29 27.79 -36.17
CA GLU A 134 1.13 27.52 -36.06
C GLU A 134 1.76 28.12 -34.79
N ASP A 135 3.00 27.70 -34.57
CA ASP A 135 4.10 28.47 -33.99
C ASP A 135 3.99 28.99 -32.55
N SER A 136 4.80 28.44 -31.65
CA SER A 136 6.02 29.16 -31.25
C SER A 136 6.86 28.36 -30.25
N GLU A 137 8.14 28.37 -30.60
CA GLU A 137 9.37 28.21 -29.83
C GLU A 137 9.26 28.77 -28.39
N ASP A 138 9.82 28.09 -27.38
CA ASP A 138 11.08 28.52 -26.75
C ASP A 138 11.45 27.61 -25.55
N THR A 139 12.74 27.58 -25.35
CA THR A 139 13.62 26.80 -24.50
C THR A 139 13.43 26.97 -23.00
N ASN A 140 13.71 25.90 -22.25
CA ASN A 140 14.49 26.03 -21.01
C ASN A 140 15.15 24.69 -20.67
N GLU A 141 16.46 24.64 -20.92
CA GLU A 141 17.38 23.66 -20.36
C GLU A 141 17.76 24.16 -18.95
N GLU A 142 17.23 23.51 -17.91
CA GLU A 142 17.75 23.72 -16.55
C GLU A 142 18.65 22.54 -16.18
N ASP A 143 19.95 22.81 -16.27
CA ASP A 143 21.06 22.10 -15.62
C ASP A 143 20.76 21.93 -14.12
N SER A 144 20.63 20.69 -13.66
CA SER A 144 20.65 20.37 -12.22
C SER A 144 21.90 19.56 -11.91
N ASP A 145 22.86 20.33 -11.40
CA ASP A 145 24.18 19.94 -10.92
C ASP A 145 24.06 18.83 -9.86
N SER A 146 24.76 17.73 -10.12
CA SER A 146 24.92 16.59 -9.23
C SER A 146 26.16 16.81 -8.36
N GLU A 147 25.95 17.14 -7.09
CA GLU A 147 27.01 17.03 -6.07
C GLU A 147 26.74 15.83 -5.17
N GLU A 148 27.45 14.71 -5.43
CA GLU A 148 27.79 13.75 -4.37
C GLU A 148 28.92 14.34 -3.53
N PRO A 149 28.88 14.16 -2.19
CA PRO A 149 30.02 13.44 -1.63
C PRO A 149 29.70 12.48 -0.46
N ALA A 150 30.48 11.40 -0.51
CA ALA A 150 31.24 10.78 0.58
C ALA A 150 30.49 10.13 1.74
N SER A 151 30.48 8.80 1.64
CA SER A 151 30.63 7.83 2.72
C SER A 151 31.55 8.28 3.87
N GLU A 152 31.05 8.25 5.10
CA GLU A 152 31.86 8.01 6.29
C GLU A 152 31.47 6.65 6.87
N GLN A 153 32.45 5.76 6.85
CA GLN A 153 32.48 4.50 7.57
C GLN A 153 32.78 4.84 9.03
N GLU A 154 31.95 4.40 9.96
CA GLU A 154 32.38 4.19 11.34
C GLU A 154 32.35 2.69 11.60
N ASP A 155 33.58 2.19 11.75
CA ASP A 155 33.99 0.93 12.31
C ASP A 155 33.47 0.72 13.74
N GLU A 156 33.57 -0.54 14.19
CA GLU A 156 33.77 -0.91 15.61
C GLU A 156 32.50 -0.82 16.51
N GLU A 157 32.08 -1.82 17.31
CA GLU A 157 32.81 -2.84 18.04
C GLU A 157 32.00 -4.13 18.27
N GLU A 158 32.76 -5.21 18.28
CA GLU A 158 32.47 -6.56 18.72
C GLU A 158 32.11 -6.60 20.22
N ALA A 159 30.98 -7.24 20.56
CA ALA A 159 30.76 -7.74 21.92
C ALA A 159 30.08 -9.10 21.83
N GLU A 160 30.92 -10.14 21.79
CA GLU A 160 30.56 -11.46 22.27
C GLU A 160 30.20 -11.34 23.75
N ASP A 161 29.00 -11.76 24.15
CA ASP A 161 28.88 -12.43 25.43
C ASP A 161 27.81 -13.52 25.37
N GLY A 162 28.28 -14.75 25.55
CA GLY A 162 27.49 -15.95 25.49
C GLY A 162 26.60 -16.06 26.73
N TYR A 163 25.31 -16.33 26.50
CA TYR A 163 24.48 -16.94 27.52
C TYR A 163 23.90 -18.24 26.99
N GLN A 164 24.62 -19.32 27.31
CA GLN A 164 24.14 -20.68 27.24
C GLN A 164 23.50 -21.00 28.60
N CYS A 165 22.18 -20.85 28.68
CA CYS A 165 21.42 -21.36 29.82
C CYS A 165 21.03 -22.81 29.54
N TYR A 166 21.49 -23.67 30.45
CA TYR A 166 21.27 -25.12 30.53
C TYR A 166 19.79 -25.51 30.58
#